data_AF-A0A7S2G6B9-F1
#
_entry.id   AF-A0A7S2G6B9-F1
#
_cell.length_a   1.000
_cell.length_b   1.000
_cell.length_c   1.000
_cell.angle_alpha   90.00
_cell.angle_beta   90.00
_cell.angle_gamma   90.00
#
_symmetry.space_group_name_H-M   'P 1'
#
loop_
_entity.id
_entity.type
_entity.pdbx_description
1 polymer ?
#
loop_
_entity_poly.entity_id
_entity_poly.type
_entity_poly.pdbx_seq_one_letter_code
_entity_poly.pdbx_strand_id
1 'polypeptide(L)'
;AIIYSSLAGQVGDYIAEKNEVPGVRAYLQPTTRTRRFPSMLVKQSLGRFGPWFNLVTHFALEGAFWFPFRSIFNQLRTDVLGLPKMGLLGAWTRGTNPTVYGYSPTLLPKPDDWDPEQICVSGFWFLDKPSTFTPPADLEEV
;
A
#
# COMPACT_ATOMS: atom_id res chain seq x y z
N ALA A 1 -4.14 -17.41 4.32
CA ALA A 1 -4.10 -15.94 4.16
C ALA A 1 -3.90 -15.61 2.69
N ILE A 2 -4.42 -14.48 2.21
CA ILE A 2 -4.22 -13.98 0.85
C ILE A 2 -3.20 -12.85 0.91
N ILE A 3 -2.14 -12.94 0.11
CA ILE A 3 -1.08 -11.92 0.00
C ILE A 3 -1.23 -11.22 -1.34
N TYR A 4 -1.20 -9.88 -1.34
CA TYR A 4 -1.45 -9.10 -2.55
C TYR A 4 -0.63 -7.81 -2.62
N SER A 5 -0.31 -7.41 -3.85
CA SER A 5 0.43 -6.18 -4.14
C SER A 5 -0.45 -4.94 -4.07
N SER A 6 0.18 -3.76 -4.12
CA SER A 6 -0.50 -2.46 -4.07
C SER A 6 -1.50 -2.24 -5.22
N LEU A 7 -1.23 -2.81 -6.40
CA LEU A 7 -2.14 -2.75 -7.56
C LEU A 7 -3.46 -3.49 -7.29
N ALA A 8 -3.40 -4.56 -6.51
CA ALA A 8 -4.57 -5.34 -6.13
C ALA A 8 -5.15 -4.92 -4.77
N GLY A 9 -4.66 -3.84 -4.14
CA GLY A 9 -4.90 -3.54 -2.72
C GLY A 9 -6.37 -3.65 -2.26
N GLN A 10 -7.26 -2.84 -2.85
CA GLN A 10 -8.67 -2.83 -2.46
C GLN A 10 -9.40 -4.13 -2.81
N VAL A 11 -9.11 -4.70 -3.99
CA VAL A 11 -9.74 -5.95 -4.44
C VAL A 11 -9.27 -7.13 -3.59
N GLY A 12 -7.98 -7.19 -3.24
CA GLY A 12 -7.38 -8.18 -2.36
C GLY A 12 -7.99 -8.14 -0.96
N ASP A 13 -8.18 -6.94 -0.40
CA ASP A 13 -8.91 -6.77 0.87
C ASP A 13 -10.33 -7.35 0.78
N TYR A 14 -11.05 -7.12 -0.33
CA TYR A 14 -12.44 -7.61 -0.50
C TYR A 14 -12.51 -9.12 -0.71
N ILE A 15 -11.56 -9.70 -1.44
CA ILE A 15 -11.48 -11.15 -1.65
C ILE A 15 -11.15 -11.83 -0.31
N ALA A 16 -10.22 -11.28 0.48
CA ALA A 16 -9.90 -11.80 1.80
C ALA A 16 -11.12 -11.77 2.74
N GLU A 17 -11.84 -10.65 2.78
CA GLU A 17 -13.10 -10.50 3.52
C GLU A 17 -14.16 -11.53 3.09
N LYS A 18 -14.37 -11.69 1.77
CA LYS A 18 -15.36 -12.63 1.24
C LYS A 18 -15.06 -14.08 1.62
N ASN A 19 -13.78 -14.45 1.61
CA ASN A 19 -13.36 -15.81 1.93
C ASN A 19 -13.14 -16.02 3.43
N GLU A 20 -13.36 -15.00 4.26
CA GLU A 20 -13.14 -15.05 5.71
C GLU A 20 -11.73 -15.51 6.11
N VAL A 21 -10.74 -15.13 5.30
CA VAL A 21 -9.32 -15.43 5.54
C VAL A 21 -8.51 -14.16 5.76
N PRO A 22 -7.39 -14.22 6.51
CA PRO A 22 -6.54 -13.04 6.70
C PRO A 22 -5.99 -12.51 5.36
N GLY A 23 -6.06 -11.20 5.17
CA GLY A 23 -5.41 -10.48 4.08
C GLY A 23 -4.09 -9.86 4.53
N VAL A 24 -3.03 -10.00 3.75
CA VAL A 24 -1.72 -9.37 4.01
C VAL A 24 -1.33 -8.53 2.80
N ARG A 25 -1.10 -7.24 3.05
CA ARG A 25 -0.67 -6.28 2.02
C ARG A 25 0.84 -6.38 1.86
N ALA A 26 1.32 -6.68 0.66
CA ALA A 26 2.74 -6.82 0.33
C ALA A 26 3.16 -5.72 -0.65
N TYR A 27 3.53 -4.55 -0.15
CA TYR A 27 3.67 -3.34 -0.95
C TYR A 27 5.13 -2.90 -1.08
N LEU A 28 5.52 -2.37 -2.24
CA LEU A 28 6.90 -1.94 -2.49
C LEU A 28 7.16 -0.47 -2.13
N GLN A 29 6.11 0.33 -2.02
CA GLN A 29 6.19 1.73 -1.60
C GLN A 29 5.28 1.98 -0.39
N PRO A 30 5.64 2.91 0.51
CA PRO A 30 4.82 3.25 1.66
C PRO A 30 3.50 3.91 1.23
N THR A 31 2.37 3.34 1.65
CA THR A 31 1.03 3.91 1.42
C THR A 31 0.27 4.17 2.73
N THR A 32 0.78 3.67 3.86
CA THR A 32 0.18 3.93 5.17
C THR A 32 0.36 5.41 5.52
N ARG A 33 -0.73 6.02 5.97
CA ARG A 33 -0.74 7.38 6.52
C ARG A 33 0.40 7.56 7.53
N THR A 34 1.14 8.65 7.40
CA THR A 34 2.16 9.06 8.38
C THR A 34 2.30 10.57 8.37
N ARG A 35 2.76 11.11 9.50
CA ARG A 35 3.21 12.48 9.64
C ARG A 35 4.65 12.70 9.19
N ARG A 36 5.43 11.64 8.95
CA ARG A 36 6.87 11.73 8.68
C ARG A 36 7.23 12.26 7.29
N PHE A 37 6.47 11.87 6.27
CA PHE A 37 6.70 12.22 4.87
C PHE A 37 5.37 12.33 4.10
N PRO A 38 5.32 13.11 3.01
CA PRO A 38 4.11 13.25 2.20
C PRO A 38 3.83 11.99 1.37
N SER A 39 2.58 11.83 0.92
CA SER A 39 2.12 10.68 0.16
C SER A 39 2.82 10.54 -1.19
N MET A 40 2.78 9.32 -1.76
CA MET A 40 3.62 8.92 -2.90
C MET A 40 3.48 9.79 -4.17
N LEU A 41 2.35 10.46 -4.38
CA LEU A 41 2.12 11.33 -5.55
C LEU A 41 2.47 12.80 -5.30
N VAL A 42 2.92 13.13 -4.09
CA VAL A 42 3.35 14.48 -3.73
C VAL A 42 4.88 14.54 -3.71
N LYS A 43 5.43 15.64 -4.23
CA LYS A 43 6.87 15.88 -4.21
C LYS A 43 7.37 15.85 -2.76
N GLN A 44 8.37 15.02 -2.48
CA GLN A 44 8.92 14.83 -1.14
C GLN A 44 9.46 16.13 -0.52
N SER A 45 9.94 17.06 -1.34
CA SER A 45 10.39 18.40 -0.90
C SER A 45 9.28 19.26 -0.29
N LEU A 46 8.00 18.97 -0.58
CA LEU A 46 6.86 19.64 0.04
C LEU A 46 6.61 19.15 1.47
N GLY A 47 7.25 18.05 1.89
CA GLY A 47 7.19 17.58 3.27
C GLY A 47 7.70 18.58 4.31
N ARG A 48 8.45 19.60 3.86
CA ARG A 48 8.88 20.74 4.69
C ARG A 48 7.73 21.57 5.27
N PHE A 49 6.51 21.46 4.73
CA PHE A 49 5.32 22.12 5.28
C PHE A 49 4.77 21.45 6.55
N GLY A 50 5.41 20.36 6.99
CA GLY A 50 5.28 19.85 8.34
C GLY A 50 4.37 18.61 8.49
N PRO A 51 4.30 18.08 9.73
CA PRO A 51 3.62 16.82 10.05
C PRO A 51 2.16 16.72 9.60
N TRP A 52 1.40 17.79 9.79
CA TRP A 52 -0.02 17.84 9.41
C TRP A 52 -0.22 17.88 7.90
N PHE A 53 0.63 18.63 7.18
CA PHE A 53 0.60 18.65 5.73
C PHE A 53 0.83 17.24 5.17
N ASN A 54 1.86 16.54 5.67
CA ASN A 54 2.16 15.16 5.30
C ASN A 54 0.93 14.26 5.49
N LEU A 55 0.32 14.28 6.67
CA LEU A 55 -0.86 13.48 6.96
C LEU A 55 -2.03 13.79 6.02
N VAL A 56 -2.31 15.06 5.75
CA VAL A 56 -3.35 15.50 4.82
C VAL A 56 -3.10 14.99 3.40
N THR A 57 -1.84 14.95 2.94
CA THR A 57 -1.52 14.42 1.61
C THR A 57 -1.88 12.95 1.45
N HIS A 58 -1.82 12.15 2.52
CA HIS A 58 -2.25 10.75 2.51
C HIS A 58 -3.78 10.64 2.44
N PHE A 59 -4.50 11.41 3.26
CA PHE A 59 -5.97 11.46 3.19
C PHE A 59 -6.49 11.90 1.81
N ALA A 60 -5.84 12.91 1.22
CA ALA A 60 -6.16 13.39 -0.12
C ALA A 60 -5.94 12.31 -1.18
N LEU A 61 -4.82 11.58 -1.11
CA LEU A 61 -4.51 10.50 -2.03
C LEU A 61 -5.54 9.36 -1.96
N GLU A 62 -5.87 8.91 -0.75
CA GLU A 62 -6.89 7.88 -0.56
C GLU A 62 -8.26 8.32 -1.07
N GLY A 63 -8.64 9.59 -0.82
CA GLY A 63 -9.86 10.17 -1.37
C GLY A 63 -9.85 10.18 -2.89
N ALA A 64 -8.73 10.55 -3.52
CA ALA A 64 -8.59 10.56 -4.97
C ALA A 64 -8.71 9.16 -5.60
N PHE A 65 -8.28 8.10 -4.89
CA PHE A 65 -8.50 6.71 -5.31
C PHE A 65 -9.90 6.18 -4.98
N TRP A 66 -10.55 6.68 -3.95
CA TRP A 66 -11.85 6.18 -3.53
C TRP A 66 -13.01 6.82 -4.28
N PHE A 67 -13.09 8.15 -4.30
CA PHE A 67 -14.30 8.84 -4.76
C PHE A 67 -14.66 8.57 -6.22
N PRO A 68 -13.73 8.58 -7.18
CA PRO A 68 -14.06 8.29 -8.58
C PRO A 68 -14.52 6.85 -8.80
N PHE A 69 -13.97 5.91 -8.03
CA PHE A 69 -14.16 4.47 -8.23
C PHE A 69 -15.17 3.85 -7.27
N ARG A 70 -15.68 4.61 -6.29
CA ARG A 70 -16.58 4.13 -5.23
C ARG A 70 -17.78 3.36 -5.76
N SER A 71 -18.40 3.83 -6.84
CA SER A 71 -19.57 3.15 -7.42
C SER A 71 -19.20 1.77 -7.95
N ILE A 72 -18.08 1.69 -8.69
CA ILE A 72 -17.55 0.45 -9.26
C ILE A 72 -17.17 -0.53 -8.16
N PHE A 73 -16.45 -0.07 -7.13
CA PHE A 73 -16.09 -0.93 -6.00
C PHE A 73 -17.31 -1.40 -5.22
N ASN A 74 -18.34 -0.57 -5.05
CA ASN A 74 -19.57 -0.99 -4.39
C ASN A 74 -20.37 -1.99 -5.21
N GLN A 75 -20.43 -1.85 -6.55
CA GLN A 75 -21.03 -2.85 -7.43
C GLN A 75 -20.27 -4.17 -7.38
N LEU A 76 -18.94 -4.14 -7.43
CA LEU A 76 -18.11 -5.34 -7.26
C LEU A 76 -18.41 -6.02 -5.90
N ARG A 77 -18.47 -5.25 -4.83
CA ARG A 77 -18.77 -5.76 -3.49
C ARG A 77 -20.15 -6.42 -3.44
N THR A 78 -21.20 -5.78 -3.95
CA THR A 78 -22.56 -6.34 -3.84
C THR A 78 -22.83 -7.44 -4.85
N ASP A 79 -22.58 -7.17 -6.13
CA ASP A 79 -23.13 -7.95 -7.24
C ASP A 79 -22.29 -9.19 -7.53
N VAL A 80 -20.98 -9.11 -7.26
CA VAL A 80 -20.03 -10.21 -7.47
C VAL A 80 -19.66 -10.91 -6.17
N LEU A 81 -19.34 -10.13 -5.12
CA LEU A 81 -18.84 -10.69 -3.87
C LEU A 81 -19.96 -10.93 -2.83
N GLY A 82 -21.17 -10.36 -3.00
CA GLY A 82 -22.22 -10.48 -1.98
C GLY A 82 -21.84 -9.85 -0.63
N LEU A 83 -20.96 -8.85 -0.64
CA LEU A 83 -20.52 -8.08 0.52
C LEU A 83 -21.32 -6.78 0.64
N PRO A 84 -21.46 -6.21 1.86
CA PRO A 84 -22.15 -4.94 2.06
C PRO A 84 -21.40 -3.79 1.38
N LYS A 85 -22.17 -2.81 0.89
CA LYS A 85 -21.63 -1.56 0.32
C LYS A 85 -20.80 -0.81 1.36
N MET A 86 -19.75 -0.17 0.89
CA MET A 86 -18.96 0.77 1.68
C MET A 86 -19.60 2.17 1.66
N GLY A 87 -19.66 2.77 2.85
CA GLY A 87 -20.16 4.13 3.07
C GLY A 87 -19.26 5.20 2.43
N LEU A 88 -19.65 6.47 2.59
CA LEU A 88 -18.90 7.61 2.04
C LEU A 88 -17.46 7.62 2.55
N LEU A 89 -17.28 7.30 3.84
CA LEU A 89 -15.99 7.26 4.48
C LEU A 89 -15.23 5.93 4.32
N GLY A 90 -15.63 5.07 3.39
CA GLY A 90 -15.06 3.73 3.21
C GLY A 90 -13.55 3.70 2.98
N ALA A 91 -12.99 4.74 2.34
CA ALA A 91 -11.53 4.91 2.19
C ALA A 91 -10.80 4.99 3.54
N TRP A 92 -11.48 5.51 4.56
CA TRP A 92 -10.86 5.89 5.82
C TRP A 92 -11.00 4.87 6.94
N THR A 93 -11.91 3.92 6.78
CA THR A 93 -12.28 2.94 7.81
C THR A 93 -11.56 1.59 7.69
N ARG A 94 -10.81 1.32 6.60
CA ARG A 94 -10.16 0.03 6.36
C ARG A 94 -8.65 0.07 6.57
N GLY A 95 -8.25 -0.09 7.83
CA GLY A 95 -6.85 -0.04 8.27
C GLY A 95 -6.32 -1.27 9.02
N THR A 96 -7.02 -2.40 9.05
CA THR A 96 -6.67 -3.51 9.98
C THR A 96 -5.90 -4.67 9.36
N ASN A 97 -5.62 -4.66 8.06
CA ASN A 97 -4.87 -5.74 7.43
C ASN A 97 -3.36 -5.53 7.64
N PRO A 98 -2.64 -6.53 8.19
CA PRO A 98 -1.20 -6.46 8.32
C PRO A 98 -0.55 -6.11 6.98
N THR A 99 0.44 -5.20 7.04
CA THR A 99 1.12 -4.67 5.86
C THR A 99 2.62 -4.92 5.99
N VAL A 100 3.18 -5.60 5.00
CA VAL A 100 4.61 -5.80 4.84
C VAL A 100 5.11 -4.94 3.69
N TYR A 101 6.07 -4.09 3.97
CA TYR A 101 6.73 -3.25 2.98
C TYR A 101 8.05 -3.86 2.51
N GLY A 102 8.20 -3.96 1.19
CA GLY A 102 9.37 -4.47 0.49
C GLY A 102 10.38 -3.39 0.10
N TYR A 103 10.58 -2.38 0.95
CA TYR A 103 11.60 -1.34 0.76
C TYR A 103 12.65 -1.38 1.88
N SER A 104 13.84 -0.85 1.60
CA SER A 104 14.92 -0.80 2.59
C SER A 104 14.71 0.28 3.66
N PRO A 105 14.80 -0.05 4.96
CA PRO A 105 14.73 0.94 6.04
C PRO A 105 15.90 1.93 6.01
N THR A 106 17.02 1.57 5.37
CA THR A 106 18.16 2.49 5.13
C THR A 106 17.81 3.54 4.09
N LEU A 107 17.00 3.19 3.08
CA LEU A 107 16.54 4.13 2.06
C LEU A 107 15.47 5.08 2.63
N LEU A 108 14.54 4.54 3.40
CA LEU A 108 13.49 5.31 4.06
C LEU A 108 13.25 4.73 5.45
N PRO A 109 13.56 5.43 6.55
CA PRO A 109 13.29 4.93 7.88
C PRO A 109 11.80 4.66 8.10
N LYS A 110 11.49 3.57 8.80
CA LYS A 110 10.12 3.28 9.24
C LYS A 110 9.63 4.42 10.15
N PRO A 111 8.48 5.05 9.87
CA PRO A 111 7.90 6.04 10.75
C PRO A 111 7.54 5.50 12.13
N ASP A 112 7.78 6.29 13.18
CA ASP A 112 7.46 5.93 14.57
C ASP A 112 5.95 5.95 14.86
N ASP A 113 5.16 6.64 14.01
CA ASP A 113 3.70 6.70 14.12
C ASP A 113 2.98 5.52 13.43
N TRP A 114 3.75 4.53 12.96
CA TRP A 114 3.21 3.27 12.45
C TRP A 114 3.16 2.21 13.54
N ASP A 115 2.02 1.52 13.63
CA ASP A 115 1.83 0.40 14.53
C ASP A 115 2.84 -0.73 14.21
N PRO A 116 3.72 -1.09 15.16
CA PRO A 116 4.73 -2.12 14.95
C PRO A 116 4.15 -3.53 14.83
N GLU A 117 2.96 -3.80 15.37
CA GLU A 117 2.30 -5.11 15.29
C GLU A 117 1.62 -5.31 13.94
N GLN A 118 1.17 -4.22 13.31
CA GLN A 118 0.47 -4.26 12.03
C GLN A 118 1.38 -4.02 10.82
N ILE A 119 2.51 -3.33 11.00
CA ILE A 119 3.34 -2.87 9.90
C ILE A 119 4.78 -3.35 10.03
N CYS A 120 5.22 -4.13 9.05
CA CYS A 120 6.60 -4.60 8.93
C CYS A 120 7.28 -3.91 7.74
N VAL A 121 8.50 -3.39 7.93
CA VAL A 121 9.38 -2.93 6.83
C VAL A 121 10.50 -3.96 6.73
N SER A 122 10.47 -4.77 5.68
CA SER A 122 11.24 -6.02 5.59
C SER A 122 12.54 -5.92 4.79
N GLY A 123 12.79 -4.80 4.12
CA GLY A 123 13.88 -4.69 3.15
C GLY A 123 13.41 -4.98 1.72
N PHE A 124 14.32 -4.85 0.76
CA PHE A 124 14.01 -5.14 -0.64
C PHE A 124 13.79 -6.63 -0.88
N TRP A 125 12.81 -6.95 -1.71
CA TRP A 125 12.54 -8.31 -2.17
C TRP A 125 13.20 -8.53 -3.52
N PHE A 126 14.26 -9.31 -3.52
CA PHE A 126 14.98 -9.66 -4.74
C PHE A 126 14.47 -11.01 -5.27
N LEU A 127 14.40 -11.10 -6.60
CA LEU A 127 14.22 -12.37 -7.30
C LEU A 127 15.59 -13.02 -7.51
N ASP A 128 15.62 -14.35 -7.52
CA ASP A 128 16.83 -15.07 -7.89
C ASP A 128 17.23 -14.72 -9.33
N LYS A 129 18.53 -14.48 -9.54
CA LYS A 129 19.06 -14.21 -10.87
C LYS A 129 18.84 -15.45 -11.74
N PRO A 130 18.18 -15.33 -12.91
CA PRO A 130 18.04 -16.47 -13.81
C PRO A 130 19.42 -16.90 -14.30
N SER A 131 19.73 -18.19 -14.15
CA SER A 131 21.03 -18.78 -14.54
C SER A 131 21.34 -18.66 -16.04
N THR A 132 20.33 -18.33 -16.85
CA THR A 132 20.41 -18.18 -18.30
C THR A 132 20.61 -16.75 -18.78
N PHE A 133 20.57 -15.76 -17.88
CA PHE A 133 20.75 -14.36 -18.24
C PHE A 133 22.22 -13.95 -18.09
N THR A 134 22.90 -13.79 -19.23
CA THR A 134 24.21 -13.13 -19.30
C THR A 134 23.98 -11.67 -19.66
N PRO A 135 24.18 -10.71 -18.73
CA PRO A 135 24.11 -9.30 -19.08
C PRO A 135 25.22 -8.96 -20.10
N PRO A 136 25.00 -7.98 -21.00
CA PRO A 136 26.07 -7.37 -21.78
C PRO A 136 27.25 -6.93 -20.89
N ALA A 137 28.48 -6.97 -21.42
CA ALA A 137 29.70 -6.70 -20.65
C ALA A 137 29.75 -5.28 -20.02
N ASP A 138 29.05 -4.32 -20.60
CA ASP A 138 28.89 -2.96 -20.07
C ASP A 138 27.88 -2.86 -18.90
N LEU A 139 27.19 -3.97 -18.61
CA LEU A 139 26.16 -4.11 -17.56
C LEU A 139 26.49 -5.23 -16.55
N GLU A 140 27.70 -5.80 -16.58
CA GLU A 140 28.20 -6.67 -15.52
C GLU A 140 28.50 -5.81 -14.28
N GLU A 141 27.96 -6.22 -13.12
CA GLU A 141 28.08 -5.49 -11.85
C GLU A 141 29.56 -5.25 -11.47
N VAL A 142 29.90 -3.99 -11.14
CA VAL A 142 31.20 -3.60 -10.53
C VAL A 142 31.21 -3.93 -9.05
#